data_AF-A0A323V269-F1
#
_entry.id   AF-A0A323V269-F1
#
_cell.length_a   1.000
_cell.length_b   1.000
_cell.length_c   1.000
_cell.angle_alpha   90.00
_cell.angle_beta   90.00
_cell.angle_gamma   90.00
#
_symmetry.space_group_name_H-M   'P 1'
#
loop_
_entity.id
_entity.type
_entity.pdbx_description
1 polymer ?
#
loop_
_entity_poly.entity_id
_entity_poly.type
_entity_poly.pdbx_seq_one_letter_code
_entity_poly.pdbx_strand_id
1 'polypeptide(L)'
;MTAAATTCPTAAAPVAVTDYAYDDLDRLMRVTEVLPAAQGGNRVTETVYNADDSVHQVKRAVGTALAQTYATTTYSANGLPV
;
A
#
# COMPACT_ATOMS: atom_id res chain seq x y z
N MET A 1 39.71 12.06 -31.84
CA MET A 1 38.48 11.22 -31.87
C MET A 1 38.08 10.96 -30.44
N THR A 2 36.90 11.40 -30.01
CA THR A 2 36.32 11.04 -28.71
C THR A 2 35.38 9.86 -28.94
N ALA A 3 35.64 8.73 -28.27
CA ALA A 3 34.79 7.56 -28.38
C ALA A 3 33.38 7.85 -27.83
N ALA A 4 32.35 7.34 -28.50
CA ALA A 4 30.98 7.38 -28.00
C ALA A 4 30.84 6.47 -26.76
N ALA A 5 30.05 6.90 -25.79
CA ALA A 5 29.75 6.09 -24.61
C ALA A 5 29.03 4.80 -25.05
N THR A 6 29.62 3.64 -24.73
CA THR A 6 29.06 2.31 -25.02
C THR A 6 28.12 1.82 -23.91
N THR A 7 27.98 2.60 -22.84
CA THR A 7 27.13 2.28 -21.70
C THR A 7 26.15 3.41 -21.43
N CYS A 8 24.86 3.06 -21.38
CA CYS A 8 23.85 3.93 -20.81
C CYS A 8 23.92 3.79 -19.28
N PRO A 9 24.00 4.89 -18.51
CA PRO A 9 23.89 4.81 -17.06
C PRO A 9 22.59 4.11 -16.67
N THR A 10 22.64 3.25 -15.66
CA THR A 10 21.43 2.70 -15.05
C THR A 10 20.54 3.85 -14.61
N ALA A 11 19.27 3.86 -15.05
CA ALA A 11 18.31 4.88 -14.65
C ALA A 11 18.25 4.99 -13.13
N ALA A 12 18.25 6.22 -12.61
CA ALA A 12 18.10 6.47 -11.19
C ALA A 12 16.80 5.82 -10.69
N ALA A 13 16.87 5.18 -9.53
CA ALA A 13 15.69 4.62 -8.90
C ALA A 13 14.68 5.73 -8.63
N PRO A 14 13.37 5.49 -8.83
CA PRO A 14 12.35 6.47 -8.48
C PRO A 14 12.49 6.85 -6.99
N VAL A 15 12.28 8.12 -6.68
CA VAL A 15 12.16 8.58 -5.30
C VAL A 15 11.01 7.82 -4.66
N ALA A 16 11.20 7.35 -3.42
CA ALA A 16 10.11 6.72 -2.69
C ALA A 16 8.97 7.72 -2.52
N VAL A 17 7.79 7.35 -3.02
CA VAL A 17 6.55 8.12 -2.90
C VAL A 17 5.54 7.28 -2.13
N THR A 18 4.78 7.92 -1.24
CA THR A 18 3.68 7.28 -0.54
C THR A 18 2.38 7.96 -0.95
N ASP A 19 1.52 7.21 -1.64
CA ASP A 19 0.18 7.65 -2.03
C ASP A 19 -0.86 7.22 -1.00
N TYR A 20 -1.79 8.12 -0.70
CA TYR A 20 -2.90 7.91 0.22
C TYR A 20 -4.21 8.04 -0.57
N ALA A 21 -5.05 7.02 -0.53
CA ALA A 21 -6.38 7.05 -1.14
C ALA A 21 -7.46 6.96 -0.05
N TYR A 22 -8.48 7.80 -0.21
CA TYR A 22 -9.59 7.93 0.71
C TYR A 22 -10.88 7.44 0.06
N ASP A 23 -11.82 6.95 0.87
CA ASP A 23 -13.16 6.61 0.40
C ASP A 23 -14.09 7.84 0.35
N ASP A 24 -15.35 7.65 -0.05
CA ASP A 24 -16.33 8.75 -0.18
C ASP A 24 -16.66 9.45 1.15
N LEU A 25 -16.29 8.84 2.29
CA LEU A 25 -16.43 9.41 3.62
C LEU A 25 -15.14 10.10 4.10
N ASP A 26 -14.16 10.27 3.20
CA ASP A 26 -12.84 10.85 3.47
C ASP A 26 -12.00 10.04 4.48
N ARG A 27 -12.19 8.71 4.51
CA ARG A 27 -11.42 7.80 5.39
C ARG A 27 -10.29 7.14 4.62
N LEU A 28 -9.11 7.04 5.22
CA LEU A 28 -7.93 6.44 4.58
C LEU A 28 -8.13 4.95 4.31
N MET A 29 -8.46 4.58 3.07
CA MET A 29 -8.72 3.20 2.68
C MET A 29 -7.51 2.47 2.10
N ARG A 30 -6.53 3.19 1.53
CA ARG A 30 -5.35 2.56 0.92
C ARG A 30 -4.09 3.43 1.06
N VAL A 31 -2.99 2.78 1.42
CA VAL A 31 -1.64 3.35 1.38
C VAL A 31 -0.81 2.56 0.36
N THR A 32 -0.18 3.26 -0.59
CA THR A 32 0.72 2.68 -1.58
C THR A 32 2.11 3.27 -1.40
N GLU A 33 3.06 2.47 -0.92
CA GLU A 33 4.47 2.83 -0.96
C GLU A 33 5.02 2.41 -2.32
N VAL A 34 5.34 3.39 -3.17
CA VAL A 34 5.96 3.18 -4.48
C VAL A 34 7.45 3.02 -4.27
N LEU A 35 7.94 1.79 -4.48
CA LEU A 35 9.34 1.44 -4.26
C LEU A 35 10.01 1.06 -5.58
N PRO A 36 11.32 1.27 -5.70
CA PRO A 36 12.09 0.76 -6.83
C PRO A 36 11.92 -0.76 -6.99
N ALA A 37 11.94 -1.25 -8.23
CA ALA A 37 11.82 -2.68 -8.52
C ALA A 37 12.89 -3.53 -7.78
N ALA A 38 14.11 -2.98 -7.61
CA ALA A 38 15.18 -3.60 -6.84
C ALA A 38 14.85 -3.83 -5.35
N GLN A 39 13.84 -3.14 -4.81
CA GLN A 39 13.36 -3.29 -3.44
C GLN A 39 12.08 -4.13 -3.32
N GLY A 40 11.69 -4.81 -4.40
CA GLY A 40 10.52 -5.70 -4.42
C GLY A 40 9.23 -5.07 -4.94
N GLY A 41 9.29 -3.85 -5.50
CA GLY A 41 8.13 -3.15 -6.04
C GLY A 41 7.18 -2.58 -4.98
N ASN A 42 6.02 -2.10 -5.41
CA ASN A 42 5.10 -1.34 -4.57
C ASN A 42 4.54 -2.19 -3.41
N ARG A 43 4.37 -1.55 -2.25
CA ARG A 43 3.68 -2.15 -1.09
C ARG A 43 2.33 -1.48 -0.93
N VAL A 44 1.27 -2.27 -1.02
CA VAL A 44 -0.11 -1.79 -0.87
C VAL A 44 -0.71 -2.35 0.42
N THR A 45 -1.19 -1.45 1.27
CA THR A 45 -1.99 -1.76 2.47
C THR A 45 -3.39 -1.19 2.28
N GLU A 46 -4.41 -1.98 2.58
CA GLU A 46 -5.81 -1.55 2.53
C GLU A 46 -6.49 -1.72 3.87
N THR A 47 -7.34 -0.75 4.20
CA THR A 47 -8.21 -0.76 5.38
C THR A 47 -9.66 -0.83 4.91
N VAL A 48 -10.38 -1.84 5.37
CA VAL A 48 -11.82 -1.97 5.16
C VAL A 48 -12.51 -1.52 6.43
N TYR A 49 -13.44 -0.59 6.28
CA TYR A 49 -14.22 -0.03 7.38
C TYR A 49 -15.64 -0.58 7.37
N ASN A 50 -16.24 -0.65 8.55
CA ASN A 50 -17.68 -0.80 8.72
C ASN A 50 -18.41 0.53 8.43
N ALA A 51 -19.74 0.49 8.45
CA ALA A 51 -20.57 1.68 8.26
C ALA A 51 -20.50 2.67 9.44
N ASP A 52 -20.03 2.23 10.61
CA ASP A 52 -19.85 3.02 11.83
C ASP A 52 -18.40 3.55 12.00
N ASP A 53 -17.62 3.55 10.91
CA ASP A 53 -16.21 3.96 10.84
C ASP A 53 -15.22 3.07 11.61
N SER A 54 -15.67 1.98 12.23
CA SER A 54 -14.75 1.02 12.85
C SER A 54 -13.97 0.21 11.80
N VAL A 55 -12.73 -0.16 12.11
CA VAL A 55 -11.88 -0.94 11.20
C VAL A 55 -12.30 -2.40 11.24
N HIS A 56 -12.87 -2.90 10.15
CA HIS A 56 -13.23 -4.31 10.03
C HIS A 56 -12.02 -5.18 9.67
N GLN A 57 -11.20 -4.74 8.70
CA GLN A 57 -10.13 -5.57 8.17
C GLN A 57 -8.95 -4.73 7.69
N VAL A 58 -7.73 -5.24 7.89
CA VAL A 58 -6.51 -4.70 7.26
C VAL A 58 -5.91 -5.77 6.36
N LYS A 59 -5.63 -5.42 5.11
CA LYS A 59 -4.99 -6.29 4.11
C LYS A 59 -3.61 -5.76 3.76
N ARG A 60 -2.67 -6.66 3.50
CA ARG A 60 -1.31 -6.34 3.08
C ARG A 60 -0.95 -7.01 1.77
N ALA A 61 0.02 -6.44 1.06
CA ALA A 61 0.51 -6.91 -0.23
C ALA A 61 -0.60 -7.01 -1.30
N VAL A 62 -1.60 -6.14 -1.23
CA VAL A 62 -2.74 -6.16 -2.15
C VAL A 62 -2.27 -5.88 -3.58
N GLY A 63 -2.86 -6.56 -4.56
CA GLY A 63 -2.44 -6.52 -5.97
C GLY A 63 -1.27 -7.46 -6.30
N THR A 64 -0.79 -8.25 -5.34
CA THR A 64 0.22 -9.30 -5.57
C THR A 64 -0.33 -10.68 -5.21
N ALA A 65 0.39 -11.75 -5.58
CA ALA A 65 0.05 -13.12 -5.18
C ALA A 65 0.20 -13.39 -3.67
N LEU A 66 0.85 -12.49 -2.92
CA LEU A 66 1.04 -12.58 -1.47
C LEU A 66 -0.04 -11.81 -0.68
N ALA A 67 -1.05 -11.29 -1.37
CA ALA A 67 -2.11 -10.51 -0.75
C ALA A 67 -2.79 -11.31 0.37
N GLN A 68 -2.85 -10.74 1.57
CA GLN A 68 -3.37 -11.44 2.75
C GLN A 68 -4.11 -10.50 3.68
N THR A 69 -5.12 -11.04 4.36
CA THR A 69 -5.73 -10.42 5.53
C THR A 69 -4.74 -10.48 6.67
N TYR A 70 -4.28 -9.33 7.12
CA TYR A 70 -3.35 -9.23 8.24
C TYR A 70 -4.10 -9.21 9.58
N ALA A 71 -5.24 -8.52 9.64
CA ALA A 71 -6.10 -8.46 10.82
C ALA A 71 -7.57 -8.36 10.40
N THR A 72 -8.44 -8.99 11.18
CA THR A 72 -9.89 -8.81 11.15
C THR A 72 -10.33 -8.51 12.58
N THR A 73 -11.08 -7.43 12.76
CA THR A 73 -11.61 -7.03 14.06
C THR A 73 -13.12 -7.20 14.05
N THR A 74 -13.63 -7.92 15.05
CA THR A 74 -15.06 -7.96 15.33
C THR A 74 -15.33 -7.09 16.54
N TYR A 75 -16.50 -6.46 16.58
CA TYR A 75 -16.89 -5.57 17.67
C TYR A 75 -18.16 -6.06 18.35
N SER A 76 -18.23 -5.87 19.66
CA SER A 76 -19.46 -6.03 20.44
C SER A 76 -20.45 -4.90 20.14
N ALA A 77 -21.69 -5.04 20.61
CA ALA A 77 -22.72 -4.01 20.44
C ALA A 77 -22.37 -2.65 21.09
N ASN A 78 -21.44 -2.62 22.05
CA ASN A 78 -20.93 -1.38 22.64
C ASN A 78 -19.62 -0.88 22.00
N GLY A 79 -19.22 -1.43 20.84
CA GLY A 79 -18.10 -0.94 20.04
C GLY A 79 -16.71 -1.38 20.52
N LEU A 80 -16.62 -2.36 21.42
CA LEU A 80 -15.33 -2.90 21.88
C LEU A 80 -14.90 -4.08 21.01
N PRO A 81 -13.59 -4.23 20.71
CA PRO A 81 -13.09 -5.43 20.03
C PRO A 81 -13.44 -6.70 20.83
N VAL A 82 -13.86 -7.76 20.14
CA VAL A 82 -14.12 -9.10 20.72
C VAL A 82 -13.12 -10.15 20.24
#